data_AF-A0A4Q2YHX1-F1
#
_entry.id   AF-A0A4Q2YHX1-F1
#
_cell.length_a   1.000
_cell.length_b   1.000
_cell.length_c   1.000
_cell.angle_alpha   90.00
_cell.angle_beta   90.00
_cell.angle_gamma   90.00
#
_symmetry.space_group_name_H-M   'P 1'
#
loop_
_entity.id
_entity.type
_entity.pdbx_description
1 polymer ?
#
loop_
_entity_poly.entity_id
_entity_poly.type
_entity_poly.pdbx_seq_one_letter_code
_entity_poly.pdbx_strand_id
1 'polypeptide(L)'
;MLSLPCSITRRSCVILKPGPLIQATARVIFLRQQVCGRAGSGVADLSEYRRRFLRSVGPVVGESLFDTIPDMVFFVKDTGGRYVSVNRTLVERCGLSDKGELIGRTAAEVFPRELGDAFLLQDRKVLSGGPGIRDHLELHLSISRRATWCLTNKEAVRTASGEIVGICGISRDLHAPASQGKEYRALAKVLDFIHTNFGEPLRLPKLAEMSGLSLYQFDQRIRQLFQLSAGQYLVKTRIDAACQRLAKSNESIAAIGIDCGYSDQPAFSRQFKQVVGLSPKVYREKAKVQISESGIRDRHGI
;
A
#
# COMPACT_ATOMS: atom_id res chain seq x y z
N MET A 1 48.15 -65.37 8.88
CA MET A 1 47.99 -65.14 10.33
C MET A 1 47.52 -63.70 10.50
N LEU A 2 46.23 -63.35 10.44
CA LEU A 2 45.06 -63.75 11.25
C LEU A 2 45.25 -63.59 12.77
N SER A 3 44.21 -62.96 13.34
CA SER A 3 43.71 -62.94 14.74
C SER A 3 44.27 -61.95 15.78
N LEU A 4 43.31 -61.12 16.25
CA LEU A 4 43.22 -60.41 17.54
C LEU A 4 43.39 -61.34 18.77
N PRO A 5 43.57 -60.81 19.99
CA PRO A 5 42.44 -60.59 20.93
C PRO A 5 42.59 -59.26 21.74
N CYS A 6 41.57 -58.49 22.14
CA CYS A 6 40.33 -58.71 22.92
C CYS A 6 40.52 -58.99 24.43
N SER A 7 40.21 -58.00 25.27
CA SER A 7 39.63 -58.03 26.63
C SER A 7 39.85 -56.66 27.30
N ILE A 8 39.03 -56.03 28.16
CA ILE A 8 37.76 -56.25 28.90
C ILE A 8 37.48 -54.84 29.51
N THR A 9 36.27 -54.25 29.63
CA THR A 9 35.28 -54.47 30.71
C THR A 9 34.03 -53.60 30.51
N ARG A 10 32.89 -54.14 30.94
CA ARG A 10 31.54 -53.53 30.98
C ARG A 10 31.35 -52.58 32.16
N ARG A 11 30.60 -51.49 32.00
CA ARG A 11 29.71 -50.92 33.03
C ARG A 11 28.39 -50.41 32.43
N SER A 12 27.32 -51.08 32.84
CA SER A 12 25.96 -50.59 33.16
C SER A 12 25.27 -49.59 32.22
N CYS A 13 24.41 -50.09 31.34
CA CYS A 13 23.36 -49.31 30.68
C CYS A 13 22.05 -49.46 31.48
N VAL A 14 21.60 -48.38 32.12
CA VAL A 14 20.30 -48.30 32.78
C VAL A 14 19.23 -48.16 31.69
N ILE A 15 18.35 -49.14 31.57
CA ILE A 15 17.18 -49.08 30.68
C ILE A 15 16.14 -48.16 31.35
N LEU A 16 16.15 -46.88 30.99
CA LEU A 16 15.00 -45.99 31.22
C LEU A 16 13.95 -46.30 30.16
N LYS A 17 12.79 -46.81 30.58
CA LYS A 17 11.61 -46.94 29.70
C LYS A 17 11.22 -45.55 29.18
N PRO A 18 11.10 -45.33 27.87
CA PRO A 18 10.68 -44.05 27.33
C PRO A 18 9.21 -43.78 27.68
N GLY A 19 8.95 -42.62 28.31
CA GLY A 19 7.62 -42.14 28.62
C GLY A 19 6.80 -41.70 27.39
N PRO A 20 5.51 -41.36 27.58
CA PRO A 20 4.51 -41.25 26.52
C PRO A 20 4.76 -40.15 25.46
N LEU A 21 5.75 -39.28 25.64
CA LEU A 21 6.15 -38.29 24.63
C LEU A 21 6.97 -38.87 23.45
N ILE A 22 7.51 -40.08 23.56
CA ILE A 22 8.30 -40.71 22.48
C ILE A 22 7.41 -41.45 21.46
N GLN A 23 6.14 -41.73 21.79
CA GLN A 23 5.19 -42.31 20.84
C GLN A 23 4.61 -41.28 19.84
N ALA A 24 4.55 -39.99 20.20
CA ALA A 24 4.06 -38.94 19.32
C ALA A 24 5.07 -38.57 18.22
N THR A 25 6.37 -38.60 18.51
CA THR A 25 7.44 -38.36 17.52
C THR A 25 7.64 -39.54 16.59
N ALA A 26 7.44 -40.79 17.05
CA ALA A 26 7.50 -41.97 16.21
C ALA A 26 6.41 -42.01 15.11
N ARG A 27 5.22 -41.43 15.37
CA ARG A 27 4.13 -41.34 14.39
C ARG A 27 4.43 -40.35 13.26
N VAL A 28 5.17 -39.28 13.53
CA VAL A 28 5.58 -38.29 12.51
C VAL A 28 6.74 -38.83 11.66
N ILE A 29 7.64 -39.64 12.23
CA ILE A 29 8.75 -40.24 11.49
C ILE A 29 8.27 -41.39 10.60
N PHE A 30 7.31 -42.21 11.05
CA PHE A 30 6.78 -43.30 10.24
C PHE A 30 5.89 -42.81 9.07
N LEU A 31 5.16 -41.71 9.25
CA LEU A 31 4.45 -41.04 8.15
C LEU A 31 5.39 -40.39 7.12
N ARG A 32 6.63 -40.04 7.51
CA ARG A 32 7.65 -39.58 6.54
C ARG A 32 8.26 -40.72 5.71
N GLN A 33 8.36 -41.93 6.24
CA GLN A 33 8.95 -43.06 5.50
C GLN A 33 7.98 -43.75 4.54
N GLN A 34 6.66 -43.69 4.76
CA GLN A 34 5.69 -44.18 3.77
C GLN A 34 5.46 -43.22 2.58
N VAL A 35 5.84 -41.94 2.70
CA VAL A 35 5.76 -40.97 1.58
C VAL A 35 7.06 -40.94 0.75
N CYS A 36 8.16 -41.48 1.25
CA CYS A 36 9.45 -41.52 0.53
C CYS A 36 9.58 -42.62 -0.55
N GLY A 37 8.50 -43.32 -0.91
CA GLY A 37 8.49 -44.36 -1.94
C GLY A 37 8.28 -43.90 -3.39
N ARG A 38 8.14 -42.59 -3.65
CA ARG A 38 8.01 -42.03 -5.02
C ARG A 38 8.86 -40.76 -5.18
N ALA A 39 10.16 -40.86 -4.91
CA ALA A 39 11.10 -39.78 -5.16
C ALA A 39 11.61 -39.85 -6.62
N GLY A 40 10.95 -39.14 -7.53
CA GLY A 40 11.39 -39.04 -8.93
C GLY A 40 10.71 -37.99 -9.81
N SER A 41 9.52 -37.49 -9.46
CA SER A 41 8.74 -36.58 -10.36
C SER A 41 8.10 -35.35 -9.70
N GLY A 42 8.19 -35.18 -8.37
CA GLY A 42 7.26 -34.32 -7.61
C GLY A 42 7.32 -32.80 -7.83
N VAL A 43 8.47 -32.19 -8.17
CA VAL A 43 8.55 -30.72 -8.35
C VAL A 43 8.13 -30.28 -9.75
N ALA A 44 8.47 -31.09 -10.77
CA ALA A 44 7.97 -30.90 -12.13
C ALA A 44 6.45 -31.08 -12.17
N ASP A 45 5.94 -32.10 -11.47
CA ASP A 45 4.51 -32.41 -11.35
C ASP A 45 3.71 -31.26 -10.70
N LEU A 46 4.20 -30.66 -9.61
CA LEU A 46 3.51 -29.50 -8.99
C LEU A 46 3.53 -28.23 -9.87
N SER A 47 4.64 -27.97 -10.57
CA SER A 47 4.77 -26.81 -11.46
C SER A 47 3.93 -26.97 -12.73
N GLU A 48 3.79 -28.19 -13.22
CA GLU A 48 2.93 -28.54 -14.34
C GLU A 48 1.46 -28.54 -13.95
N TYR A 49 1.10 -29.11 -12.79
CA TYR A 49 -0.23 -29.02 -12.19
C TYR A 49 -0.72 -27.57 -12.10
N ARG A 50 0.11 -26.68 -11.55
CA ARG A 50 -0.23 -25.25 -11.42
C ARG A 50 -0.42 -24.59 -12.79
N ARG A 51 0.47 -24.86 -13.75
CA ARG A 51 0.36 -24.32 -15.11
C ARG A 51 -0.90 -24.83 -15.82
N ARG A 52 -1.24 -26.11 -15.66
CA ARG A 52 -2.45 -26.71 -16.23
C ARG A 52 -3.71 -26.02 -15.71
N PHE A 53 -3.82 -25.84 -14.39
CA PHE A 53 -4.94 -25.13 -13.78
C PHE A 53 -5.01 -23.66 -14.24
N LEU A 54 -3.90 -22.93 -14.23
CA LEU A 54 -3.88 -21.52 -14.64
C LEU A 54 -4.18 -21.31 -16.13
N ARG A 55 -3.99 -22.32 -16.99
CA ARG A 55 -4.41 -22.28 -18.39
C ARG A 55 -5.90 -22.56 -18.58
N SER A 56 -6.57 -23.20 -17.62
CA SER A 56 -7.99 -23.57 -17.72
C SER A 56 -8.95 -22.54 -17.13
N VAL A 57 -8.43 -21.44 -16.58
CA VAL A 57 -9.19 -20.38 -15.92
C VAL A 57 -9.18 -19.10 -16.74
N GLY A 58 -10.12 -18.20 -16.47
CA GLY A 58 -10.24 -16.92 -17.18
C GLY A 58 -9.00 -16.01 -17.04
N PRO A 59 -8.96 -14.90 -17.80
CA PRO A 59 -7.76 -14.07 -17.98
C PRO A 59 -7.18 -13.53 -16.67
N VAL A 60 -8.03 -13.22 -15.69
CA VAL A 60 -7.62 -12.79 -14.34
C VAL A 60 -8.36 -13.61 -13.30
N VAL A 61 -7.66 -14.57 -12.70
CA VAL A 61 -8.19 -15.43 -11.64
C VAL A 61 -8.47 -14.60 -10.39
N GLY A 62 -9.68 -14.70 -9.85
CA GLY A 62 -10.04 -14.03 -8.61
C GLY A 62 -10.30 -12.52 -8.77
N GLU A 63 -10.47 -11.99 -9.98
CA GLU A 63 -10.84 -10.59 -10.20
C GLU A 63 -12.07 -10.18 -9.37
N SER A 64 -13.10 -11.04 -9.32
CA SER A 64 -14.31 -10.80 -8.55
C SER A 64 -14.10 -10.73 -7.04
N LEU A 65 -13.01 -11.29 -6.50
CA LEU A 65 -12.66 -11.12 -5.09
C LEU A 65 -12.27 -9.68 -4.78
N PHE A 66 -11.67 -8.97 -5.75
CA PHE A 66 -11.34 -7.55 -5.55
C PHE A 66 -12.57 -6.65 -5.61
N ASP A 67 -13.68 -7.10 -6.22
CA ASP A 67 -14.95 -6.37 -6.21
C ASP A 67 -15.63 -6.39 -4.82
N THR A 68 -15.28 -7.34 -3.95
CA THR A 68 -15.87 -7.46 -2.60
C THR A 68 -15.10 -6.70 -1.52
N ILE A 69 -13.94 -6.13 -1.85
CA ILE A 69 -13.12 -5.35 -0.92
C ILE A 69 -13.48 -3.88 -1.09
N PRO A 70 -14.30 -3.30 -0.19
CA PRO A 70 -14.58 -1.87 -0.23
C PRO A 70 -13.30 -1.08 -0.02
N ASP A 71 -13.28 0.17 -0.48
CA ASP A 71 -12.22 1.14 -0.20
C ASP A 71 -10.81 0.74 -0.72
N MET A 72 -10.73 -0.32 -1.52
CA MET A 72 -9.51 -0.71 -2.24
C MET A 72 -9.75 -0.65 -3.74
N VAL A 73 -8.93 0.10 -4.44
CA VAL A 73 -8.79 0.04 -5.90
C VAL A 73 -7.88 -1.13 -6.25
N PHE A 74 -8.23 -1.88 -7.28
CA PHE A 74 -7.37 -2.86 -7.95
C PHE A 74 -7.34 -2.57 -9.44
N PHE A 75 -6.16 -2.72 -10.05
CA PHE A 75 -6.01 -2.64 -11.48
C PHE A 75 -4.88 -3.52 -12.01
N VAL A 76 -5.03 -3.91 -13.27
CA VAL A 76 -3.97 -4.41 -14.15
C VAL A 76 -3.98 -3.54 -15.40
N LYS A 77 -2.81 -3.16 -15.89
CA LYS A 77 -2.64 -2.41 -17.13
C LYS A 77 -1.59 -3.06 -18.03
N ASP A 78 -1.73 -2.86 -19.33
CA ASP A 78 -0.73 -3.24 -20.31
C ASP A 78 0.49 -2.29 -20.32
N THR A 79 1.43 -2.52 -21.23
CA THR A 79 2.63 -1.68 -21.43
C THR A 79 2.31 -0.27 -21.95
N GLY A 80 1.14 -0.08 -22.56
CA GLY A 80 0.62 1.23 -22.95
C GLY A 80 -0.04 2.00 -21.80
N GLY A 81 -0.14 1.40 -20.60
CA GLY A 81 -0.84 1.98 -19.46
C GLY A 81 -2.36 1.92 -19.57
N ARG A 82 -2.89 1.06 -20.46
CA ARG A 82 -4.33 0.85 -20.64
C ARG A 82 -4.84 -0.21 -19.67
N TYR A 83 -5.99 0.02 -19.06
CA TYR A 83 -6.59 -0.94 -18.12
C TYR A 83 -6.97 -2.24 -18.82
N VAL A 84 -6.51 -3.36 -18.27
CA VAL A 84 -6.80 -4.73 -18.72
C VAL A 84 -7.75 -5.43 -17.76
N SER A 85 -7.68 -5.11 -16.47
CA SER A 85 -8.59 -5.60 -15.43
C SER A 85 -8.68 -4.57 -14.32
N VAL A 86 -9.85 -4.44 -13.72
CA VAL A 86 -10.17 -3.43 -12.70
C VAL A 86 -11.19 -4.00 -11.74
N ASN A 87 -11.26 -3.48 -10.52
CA ASN A 87 -12.39 -3.76 -9.64
C ASN A 87 -13.47 -2.68 -9.67
N ARG A 88 -14.63 -3.01 -9.11
CA ARG A 88 -15.81 -2.13 -9.01
C ARG A 88 -15.48 -0.79 -8.34
N THR A 89 -14.68 -0.79 -7.27
CA THR A 89 -14.24 0.43 -6.58
C THR A 89 -13.57 1.43 -7.52
N LEU A 90 -12.73 0.98 -8.46
CA LEU A 90 -12.09 1.88 -9.42
C LEU A 90 -13.09 2.46 -10.43
N VAL A 91 -14.01 1.62 -10.93
CA VAL A 91 -15.08 2.05 -11.84
C VAL A 91 -15.92 3.17 -11.22
N GLU A 92 -16.33 2.99 -9.97
CA GLU A 92 -17.11 3.96 -9.21
C GLU A 92 -16.33 5.27 -8.95
N ARG A 93 -15.03 5.19 -8.62
CA ARG A 93 -14.17 6.38 -8.46
C ARG A 93 -14.01 7.18 -9.74
N CYS A 94 -14.04 6.50 -10.88
CA CYS A 94 -14.07 7.09 -12.21
C CYS A 94 -15.47 7.55 -12.64
N GLY A 95 -16.49 7.45 -11.78
CA GLY A 95 -17.86 7.86 -12.09
C GLY A 95 -18.51 7.07 -13.24
N LEU A 96 -18.02 5.85 -13.50
CA LEU A 96 -18.51 4.95 -14.54
C LEU A 96 -19.47 3.92 -13.93
N SER A 97 -20.28 3.26 -14.78
CA SER A 97 -21.24 2.24 -14.32
C SER A 97 -20.77 0.82 -14.60
N ASP A 98 -19.94 0.64 -15.63
CA ASP A 98 -19.46 -0.67 -16.06
C ASP A 98 -17.94 -0.75 -16.20
N LYS A 99 -17.37 -1.95 -15.97
CA LYS A 99 -15.93 -2.18 -16.13
C LYS A 99 -15.48 -1.98 -17.58
N GLY A 100 -16.30 -2.39 -18.55
CA GLY A 100 -16.01 -2.28 -19.99
C GLY A 100 -15.78 -0.85 -20.45
N GLU A 101 -16.37 0.14 -19.78
CA GLU A 101 -16.14 1.57 -20.06
C GLU A 101 -14.73 2.03 -19.69
N LEU A 102 -14.02 1.27 -18.86
CA LEU A 102 -12.67 1.55 -18.37
C LEU A 102 -11.60 0.69 -19.05
N ILE A 103 -11.94 -0.54 -19.45
CA ILE A 103 -11.02 -1.45 -20.15
C ILE A 103 -10.54 -0.80 -21.46
N GLY A 104 -9.24 -0.89 -21.73
CA GLY A 104 -8.57 -0.31 -22.90
C GLY A 104 -8.25 1.18 -22.79
N ARG A 105 -8.76 1.88 -21.76
CA ARG A 105 -8.46 3.29 -21.52
C ARG A 105 -7.27 3.46 -20.58
N THR A 106 -6.61 4.59 -20.68
CA THR A 106 -5.53 5.04 -19.81
C THR A 106 -6.08 5.89 -18.67
N ALA A 107 -5.27 6.09 -17.62
CA ALA A 107 -5.64 7.00 -16.54
C ALA A 107 -5.89 8.44 -17.03
N ALA A 108 -5.14 8.92 -18.03
CA ALA A 108 -5.33 10.26 -18.62
C ALA A 108 -6.63 10.42 -19.42
N GLU A 109 -7.24 9.33 -19.86
CA GLU A 109 -8.51 9.35 -20.58
C GLU A 109 -9.73 9.31 -19.64
N VAL A 110 -9.54 9.00 -18.34
CA VAL A 110 -10.64 8.81 -17.37
C VAL A 110 -10.56 9.74 -16.17
N PHE A 111 -9.37 10.13 -15.74
CA PHE A 111 -9.17 11.12 -14.69
C PHE A 111 -8.97 12.51 -15.30
N PRO A 112 -9.18 13.58 -14.51
CA PRO A 112 -8.72 14.91 -14.90
C PRO A 112 -7.27 14.87 -15.38
N ARG A 113 -6.98 15.50 -16.53
CA ARG A 113 -5.72 15.40 -17.27
C ARG A 113 -4.49 15.40 -16.36
N GLU A 114 -4.38 16.37 -15.46
CA GLU A 114 -3.21 16.52 -14.61
C GLU A 114 -3.00 15.36 -13.62
N LEU A 115 -4.09 14.75 -13.14
CA LEU A 115 -4.05 13.57 -12.27
C LEU A 115 -3.72 12.31 -13.07
N GLY A 116 -4.38 12.14 -14.21
CA GLY A 116 -4.13 11.01 -15.10
C GLY A 116 -2.68 10.97 -15.60
N ASP A 117 -2.12 12.14 -15.93
CA ASP A 117 -0.70 12.29 -16.32
C ASP A 117 0.24 11.92 -15.17
N ALA A 118 -0.09 12.27 -13.93
CA ALA A 118 0.70 11.89 -12.76
C ALA A 118 0.73 10.37 -12.57
N PHE A 119 -0.41 9.70 -12.71
CA PHE A 119 -0.49 8.23 -12.65
C PHE A 119 0.29 7.57 -13.78
N LEU A 120 0.17 8.07 -15.02
CA LEU A 120 0.93 7.56 -16.17
C LEU A 120 2.44 7.72 -15.96
N LEU A 121 2.90 8.83 -15.40
CA LEU A 121 4.32 9.04 -15.13
C LEU A 121 4.87 8.04 -14.12
N GLN A 122 4.08 7.69 -13.10
CA GLN A 122 4.44 6.64 -12.16
C GLN A 122 4.47 5.27 -12.80
N ASP A 123 3.44 4.93 -13.57
CA ASP A 123 3.33 3.64 -14.25
C ASP A 123 4.53 3.42 -15.18
N ARG A 124 4.94 4.46 -15.92
CA ARG A 124 6.13 4.44 -16.78
C ARG A 124 7.42 4.09 -16.04
N LYS A 125 7.61 4.55 -14.80
CA LYS A 125 8.81 4.21 -14.01
C LYS A 125 8.89 2.73 -13.70
N VAL A 126 7.76 2.10 -13.41
CA VAL A 126 7.69 0.66 -13.15
C VAL A 126 7.82 -0.12 -14.46
N LEU A 127 7.14 0.33 -15.52
CA LEU A 127 7.18 -0.31 -16.85
C LEU A 127 8.57 -0.24 -17.51
N SER A 128 9.37 0.79 -17.22
CA SER A 128 10.75 0.91 -17.72
C SER A 128 11.75 0.04 -16.95
N GLY A 129 11.29 -0.87 -16.08
CA GLY A 129 12.15 -1.74 -15.28
C GLY A 129 12.63 -1.14 -13.95
N GLY A 130 12.07 0.01 -13.54
CA GLY A 130 12.32 0.55 -12.22
C GLY A 130 11.76 -0.31 -11.09
N PRO A 131 12.12 -0.03 -9.82
CA PRO A 131 11.54 -0.72 -8.68
C PRO A 131 10.03 -0.50 -8.60
N GLY A 132 9.31 -1.49 -8.07
CA GLY A 132 7.90 -1.35 -7.77
C GLY A 132 7.64 -0.20 -6.78
N ILE A 133 6.43 0.35 -6.84
CA ILE A 133 5.96 1.35 -5.90
C ILE A 133 5.39 0.62 -4.70
N ARG A 134 5.82 1.00 -3.48
CA ARG A 134 5.35 0.40 -2.23
C ARG A 134 4.94 1.46 -1.23
N ASP A 135 3.76 1.26 -0.64
CA ASP A 135 3.12 2.12 0.35
C ASP A 135 3.24 3.61 -0.01
N HIS A 136 3.02 3.94 -1.29
CA HIS A 136 3.13 5.33 -1.72
C HIS A 136 1.88 6.10 -1.29
N LEU A 137 2.10 7.14 -0.48
CA LEU A 137 1.04 7.97 0.04
C LEU A 137 0.55 8.94 -1.04
N GLU A 138 -0.73 8.84 -1.39
CA GLU A 138 -1.37 9.62 -2.44
C GLU A 138 -2.70 10.20 -1.98
N LEU A 139 -3.06 11.39 -2.47
CA LEU A 139 -4.38 11.98 -2.31
C LEU A 139 -5.15 11.81 -3.62
N HIS A 140 -6.02 10.80 -3.69
CA HIS A 140 -6.87 10.55 -4.85
C HIS A 140 -8.03 11.55 -4.84
N LEU A 141 -8.12 12.35 -5.90
CA LEU A 141 -9.27 13.22 -6.15
C LEU A 141 -10.21 12.48 -7.10
N SER A 142 -11.36 12.05 -6.59
CA SER A 142 -12.39 11.38 -7.41
C SER A 142 -13.14 12.37 -8.30
N ILE A 143 -13.88 11.87 -9.31
CA ILE A 143 -14.75 12.69 -10.16
C ILE A 143 -15.86 13.37 -9.32
N SER A 144 -16.33 12.68 -8.27
CA SER A 144 -17.25 13.26 -7.26
C SER A 144 -16.62 14.33 -6.37
N ARG A 145 -15.36 14.73 -6.63
CA ARG A 145 -14.56 15.72 -5.89
C ARG A 145 -14.32 15.39 -4.41
N ARG A 146 -14.59 14.15 -3.97
CA ARG A 146 -14.10 13.65 -2.68
C ARG A 146 -12.60 13.38 -2.78
N ALA A 147 -11.85 14.00 -1.89
CA ALA A 147 -10.41 13.79 -1.72
C ALA A 147 -10.19 12.68 -0.69
N THR A 148 -9.53 11.60 -1.11
CA THR A 148 -9.29 10.42 -0.26
C THR A 148 -7.82 10.10 -0.23
N TRP A 149 -7.27 9.95 0.97
CA TRP A 149 -5.89 9.51 1.15
C TRP A 149 -5.78 8.01 0.95
N CYS A 150 -4.77 7.58 0.19
CA CYS A 150 -4.54 6.20 -0.18
C CYS A 150 -3.07 5.80 0.06
N LEU A 151 -2.84 4.51 0.29
CA LEU A 151 -1.55 3.87 0.10
C LEU A 151 -1.57 2.99 -1.14
N THR A 152 -0.66 3.30 -2.07
CA THR A 152 -0.61 2.66 -3.38
C THR A 152 0.62 1.75 -3.49
N ASN A 153 0.36 0.53 -3.95
CA ASN A 153 1.35 -0.45 -4.37
C ASN A 153 1.22 -0.67 -5.88
N LYS A 154 2.35 -0.70 -6.60
CA LYS A 154 2.40 -1.05 -8.02
C LYS A 154 3.59 -1.94 -8.31
N GLU A 155 3.37 -3.02 -9.04
CA GLU A 155 4.41 -3.97 -9.41
C GLU A 155 4.32 -4.32 -10.90
N ALA A 156 5.48 -4.55 -11.52
CA ALA A 156 5.56 -4.95 -12.92
C ALA A 156 5.00 -6.37 -13.11
N VAL A 157 4.09 -6.55 -14.07
CA VAL A 157 3.62 -7.86 -14.50
C VAL A 157 4.64 -8.41 -15.49
N ARG A 158 5.11 -9.64 -15.26
CA ARG A 158 6.17 -10.26 -16.06
C ARG A 158 5.75 -11.59 -16.66
N THR A 159 6.24 -11.88 -17.86
CA THR A 159 6.17 -13.22 -18.44
C THR A 159 7.07 -14.19 -17.68
N ALA A 160 6.99 -15.49 -18.01
CA ALA A 160 7.90 -16.50 -17.46
C ALA A 160 9.38 -16.26 -17.84
N SER A 161 9.65 -15.53 -18.93
CA SER A 161 11.00 -15.12 -19.34
C SER A 161 11.48 -13.82 -18.68
N GLY A 162 10.66 -13.18 -17.84
CA GLY A 162 11.00 -11.97 -17.10
C GLY A 162 10.69 -10.64 -17.82
N GLU A 163 10.18 -10.71 -19.04
CA GLU A 163 9.75 -9.55 -19.83
C GLU A 163 8.57 -8.83 -19.16
N ILE A 164 8.62 -7.50 -19.08
CA ILE A 164 7.53 -6.69 -18.54
C ILE A 164 6.44 -6.56 -19.58
N VAL A 165 5.24 -7.05 -19.26
CA VAL A 165 4.05 -7.00 -20.13
C VAL A 165 2.96 -6.08 -19.59
N GLY A 166 3.20 -5.46 -18.43
CA GLY A 166 2.23 -4.56 -17.82
C GLY A 166 2.60 -4.19 -16.40
N ILE A 167 1.61 -3.65 -15.70
CA ILE A 167 1.70 -3.26 -14.29
C ILE A 167 0.40 -3.63 -13.60
N CYS A 168 0.48 -4.15 -12.39
CA CYS A 168 -0.67 -4.34 -11.52
C CYS A 168 -0.48 -3.53 -10.25
N GLY A 169 -1.58 -3.21 -9.58
CA GLY A 169 -1.51 -2.42 -8.37
C GLY A 169 -2.80 -2.40 -7.59
N ILE A 170 -2.65 -1.95 -6.36
CA ILE A 170 -3.74 -1.65 -5.46
C ILE A 170 -3.54 -0.27 -4.85
N SER A 171 -4.64 0.43 -4.60
CA SER A 171 -4.65 1.66 -3.80
C SER A 171 -5.69 1.50 -2.71
N ARG A 172 -5.25 1.44 -1.46
CA ARG A 172 -6.12 1.25 -0.29
C ARG A 172 -6.37 2.58 0.39
N ASP A 173 -7.62 2.90 0.66
CA ASP A 173 -7.95 4.13 1.39
C ASP A 173 -7.48 4.06 2.83
N LEU A 174 -7.14 5.22 3.36
CA LEU A 174 -6.81 5.43 4.74
C LEU A 174 -8.06 5.89 5.47
N HIS A 175 -8.55 5.04 6.36
CA HIS A 175 -9.61 5.40 7.28
C HIS A 175 -9.04 6.13 8.48
N ALA A 176 -9.84 7.04 9.06
CA ALA A 176 -9.54 7.55 10.39
C ALA A 176 -9.42 6.35 11.34
N PRO A 177 -8.46 6.36 12.28
CA PRO A 177 -8.39 5.30 13.29
C PRO A 177 -9.75 5.19 13.97
N ALA A 178 -10.25 3.97 14.17
CA ALA A 178 -11.35 3.75 15.10
C ALA A 178 -10.83 4.12 16.50
N SER A 179 -11.02 5.37 16.88
CA SER A 179 -10.53 5.91 18.15
C SER A 179 -11.25 5.21 19.29
N GLN A 180 -10.51 4.42 20.10
CA GLN A 180 -10.82 4.12 21.52
C GLN A 180 -9.87 3.16 22.28
N GLY A 181 -8.66 2.86 21.77
CA GLY A 181 -7.70 1.94 22.43
C GLY A 181 -6.68 2.60 23.38
N LYS A 182 -6.01 1.78 24.21
CA LYS A 182 -4.87 2.17 25.07
C LYS A 182 -3.70 2.75 24.26
N GLU A 183 -3.51 2.27 23.04
CA GLU A 183 -2.48 2.72 22.10
C GLU A 183 -2.67 4.18 21.68
N TYR A 184 -3.92 4.60 21.42
CA TYR A 184 -4.25 5.99 21.13
C TYR A 184 -3.92 6.90 22.31
N ARG A 185 -4.25 6.50 23.54
CA ARG A 185 -3.97 7.31 24.75
C ARG A 185 -2.47 7.56 24.95
N ALA A 186 -1.63 6.58 24.65
CA ALA A 186 -0.17 6.74 24.77
C ALA A 186 0.42 7.69 23.72
N LEU A 187 -0.25 7.85 22.58
CA LEU A 187 0.18 8.72 21.48
C LEU A 187 -0.56 10.05 21.39
N ALA A 188 -1.72 10.19 22.04
CA ALA A 188 -2.61 11.35 21.92
C ALA A 188 -1.86 12.69 22.06
N LYS A 189 -1.05 12.82 23.12
CA LYS A 189 -0.23 14.03 23.35
C LYS A 189 0.73 14.35 22.20
N VAL A 190 1.34 13.33 21.59
CA VAL A 190 2.26 13.51 20.46
C VAL A 190 1.50 13.81 19.17
N LEU A 191 0.34 13.19 18.96
CA LEU A 191 -0.53 13.49 17.81
C LEU A 191 -1.05 14.92 17.87
N ASP A 192 -1.53 15.36 19.04
CA ASP A 192 -1.95 16.75 19.29
C ASP A 192 -0.79 17.72 19.06
N PHE A 193 0.41 17.35 19.52
CA PHE A 193 1.62 18.13 19.30
C PHE A 193 1.95 18.25 17.80
N ILE A 194 1.89 17.15 17.04
CA ILE A 194 2.09 17.17 15.58
C ILE A 194 1.06 18.07 14.91
N HIS A 195 -0.22 17.96 15.27
CA HIS A 195 -1.29 18.77 14.69
C HIS A 195 -1.18 20.26 15.01
N THR A 196 -0.58 20.62 16.15
CA THR A 196 -0.40 22.01 16.57
C THR A 196 0.92 22.61 16.07
N ASN A 197 1.94 21.77 15.82
CA ASN A 197 3.32 22.21 15.54
C ASN A 197 3.87 21.66 14.20
N PHE A 198 3.02 21.23 13.27
CA PHE A 198 3.47 20.62 12.01
C PHE A 198 4.34 21.56 11.16
N GLY A 199 4.17 22.88 11.31
CA GLY A 199 4.94 23.91 10.63
C GLY A 199 6.39 24.01 11.10
N GLU A 200 6.68 23.48 12.30
CA GLU A 200 8.02 23.53 12.87
C GLU A 200 8.91 22.38 12.32
N PRO A 201 10.25 22.48 12.45
CA PRO A 201 11.18 21.40 12.16
C PRO A 201 11.00 20.17 13.08
N LEU A 202 9.99 19.35 12.83
CA LEU A 202 9.70 18.15 13.61
C LEU A 202 10.59 16.96 13.21
N ARG A 203 11.50 16.57 14.11
CA ARG A 203 12.32 15.36 13.95
C ARG A 203 11.65 14.15 14.60
N LEU A 204 11.49 13.06 13.85
CA LEU A 204 10.84 11.82 14.34
C LEU A 204 11.46 11.26 15.64
N PRO A 205 12.80 11.25 15.84
CA PRO A 205 13.38 10.83 17.12
C PRO A 205 12.87 11.63 18.33
N LYS A 206 12.64 12.95 18.16
CA LYS A 206 12.14 13.79 19.24
C LYS A 206 10.68 13.48 19.57
N LEU A 207 9.86 13.24 18.55
CA LEU A 207 8.46 12.84 18.73
C LEU A 207 8.35 11.48 19.44
N ALA A 208 9.24 10.53 19.11
CA ALA A 208 9.31 9.24 19.78
C ALA A 208 9.68 9.40 21.27
N GLU A 209 10.69 10.23 21.58
CA GLU A 209 11.09 10.55 22.95
C GLU A 209 9.93 11.14 23.77
N MET A 210 9.13 12.05 23.18
CA MET A 210 7.95 12.64 23.84
C MET A 210 6.88 11.62 24.24
N SER A 211 6.81 10.48 23.54
CA SER A 211 5.92 9.37 23.88
C SER A 211 6.54 8.34 24.83
N GLY A 212 7.82 8.51 25.22
CA GLY A 212 8.57 7.54 26.01
C GLY A 212 8.89 6.25 25.26
N LEU A 213 8.98 6.31 23.91
CA LEU A 213 9.19 5.15 23.05
C LEU A 213 10.49 5.26 22.27
N SER A 214 11.04 4.12 21.88
CA SER A 214 12.08 4.10 20.83
C SER A 214 11.46 4.54 19.49
N LEU A 215 12.30 5.04 18.58
CA LEU A 215 11.85 5.45 17.24
C LEU A 215 11.11 4.32 16.50
N TYR A 216 11.60 3.09 16.61
CA TYR A 216 10.95 1.92 16.02
C TYR A 216 9.57 1.68 16.61
N GLN A 217 9.45 1.66 17.96
CA GLN A 217 8.17 1.46 18.64
C GLN A 217 7.16 2.57 18.30
N PHE A 218 7.63 3.81 18.22
CA PHE A 218 6.81 4.95 17.81
C PHE A 218 6.27 4.77 16.38
N ASP A 219 7.14 4.46 15.42
CA ASP A 219 6.71 4.24 14.03
C ASP A 219 5.75 3.05 13.90
N GLN A 220 6.01 1.94 14.61
CA GLN A 220 5.11 0.78 14.62
C GLN A 220 3.72 1.14 15.17
N ARG A 221 3.65 1.93 16.26
CA ARG A 221 2.36 2.35 16.81
C ARG A 221 1.62 3.31 15.87
N ILE A 222 2.32 4.22 15.19
CA ILE A 222 1.70 5.09 14.19
C ILE A 222 1.15 4.26 13.01
N ARG A 223 1.87 3.21 12.58
CA ARG A 223 1.37 2.27 11.56
C ARG A 223 0.16 1.49 12.02
N GLN A 224 0.13 1.05 13.27
CA GLN A 224 -1.04 0.33 13.81
C GLN A 224 -2.29 1.22 13.84
N LEU A 225 -2.14 2.49 14.22
CA LEU A 225 -3.27 3.41 14.33
C LEU A 225 -3.71 3.98 12.97
N PHE A 226 -2.76 4.41 12.14
CA PHE A 226 -3.03 5.20 10.93
C PHE A 226 -2.69 4.48 9.63
N GLN A 227 -2.12 3.27 9.70
CA GLN A 227 -1.57 2.52 8.57
C GLN A 227 -0.42 3.25 7.85
N LEU A 228 0.11 4.32 8.46
CA LEU A 228 1.17 5.16 7.91
C LEU A 228 2.45 5.05 8.73
N SER A 229 3.59 5.27 8.10
CA SER A 229 4.79 5.63 8.87
C SER A 229 4.61 6.98 9.56
N ALA A 230 5.38 7.24 10.61
CA ALA A 230 5.35 8.54 11.29
C ALA A 230 5.72 9.71 10.36
N GLY A 231 6.64 9.49 9.42
CA GLY A 231 6.99 10.48 8.39
C GLY A 231 5.85 10.73 7.41
N GLN A 232 5.18 9.67 6.95
CA GLN A 232 4.01 9.80 6.07
C GLN A 232 2.84 10.50 6.77
N TYR A 233 2.62 10.20 8.05
CA TYR A 233 1.62 10.88 8.85
C TYR A 233 1.91 12.39 8.97
N LEU A 234 3.17 12.78 9.20
CA LEU A 234 3.56 14.20 9.19
C LEU A 234 3.35 14.86 7.83
N VAL A 235 3.75 14.21 6.73
CA VAL A 235 3.50 14.70 5.36
C VAL A 235 2.00 14.89 5.13
N LYS A 236 1.19 13.88 5.49
CA LYS A 236 -0.26 13.95 5.39
C LYS A 236 -0.81 15.18 6.13
N THR A 237 -0.44 15.37 7.39
CA THR A 237 -0.88 16.52 8.21
C THR A 237 -0.51 17.86 7.57
N ARG A 238 0.73 18.00 7.08
CA ARG A 238 1.20 19.23 6.42
C ARG A 238 0.46 19.51 5.12
N ILE A 239 0.24 18.49 4.30
CA ILE A 239 -0.47 18.61 3.03
C ILE A 239 -1.96 18.89 3.26
N ASP A 240 -2.58 18.27 4.26
CA ASP A 240 -3.97 18.56 4.64
C ASP A 240 -4.14 20.04 5.02
N ALA A 241 -3.25 20.58 5.86
CA ALA A 241 -3.24 22.00 6.20
C ALA A 241 -3.02 22.91 4.98
N ALA A 242 -2.09 22.54 4.09
CA ALA A 242 -1.84 23.27 2.86
C ALA A 242 -3.06 23.27 1.92
N CYS A 243 -3.72 22.12 1.72
CA CYS A 243 -4.94 22.01 0.92
C CYS A 243 -6.04 22.94 1.44
N GLN A 244 -6.26 22.98 2.77
CA GLN A 244 -7.24 23.87 3.38
C GLN A 244 -6.93 25.35 3.12
N ARG A 245 -5.67 25.77 3.27
CA ARG A 245 -5.26 27.16 3.04
C ARG A 245 -5.31 27.53 1.56
N LEU A 246 -4.92 26.62 0.67
CA LEU A 246 -5.03 26.81 -0.78
C LEU A 246 -6.48 26.98 -1.23
N ALA A 247 -7.42 26.26 -0.60
CA ALA A 247 -8.84 26.37 -0.91
C ALA A 247 -9.49 27.65 -0.34
N LYS A 248 -9.10 28.07 0.87
CA LYS A 248 -9.79 29.13 1.63
C LYS A 248 -9.16 30.52 1.55
N SER A 249 -7.94 30.65 1.04
CA SER A 249 -7.19 31.90 1.09
C SER A 249 -6.54 32.29 -0.24
N ASN A 250 -6.04 33.52 -0.29
CA ASN A 250 -5.21 34.05 -1.38
C ASN A 250 -3.72 34.12 -1.02
N GLU A 251 -3.32 33.53 0.11
CA GLU A 251 -1.93 33.55 0.57
C GLU A 251 -0.96 33.03 -0.50
N SER A 252 0.28 33.52 -0.51
CA SER A 252 1.25 33.08 -1.52
C SER A 252 1.58 31.58 -1.34
N ILE A 253 1.85 30.87 -2.43
CA ILE A 253 2.23 29.45 -2.37
C ILE A 253 3.52 29.27 -1.54
N ALA A 254 4.43 30.25 -1.59
CA ALA A 254 5.63 30.28 -0.77
C ALA A 254 5.31 30.35 0.73
N ALA A 255 4.45 31.30 1.14
CA ALA A 255 4.09 31.46 2.55
C ALA A 255 3.39 30.21 3.10
N ILE A 256 2.44 29.65 2.36
CA ILE A 256 1.78 28.39 2.74
C ILE A 256 2.81 27.26 2.89
N GLY A 257 3.78 27.16 1.97
CA GLY A 257 4.83 26.15 2.05
C GLY A 257 5.68 26.29 3.32
N ILE A 258 6.12 27.51 3.64
CA ILE A 258 6.94 27.80 4.83
C ILE A 258 6.17 27.44 6.11
N ASP A 259 4.93 27.91 6.24
CA ASP A 259 4.10 27.66 7.42
C ASP A 259 3.67 26.20 7.57
N CYS A 260 3.66 25.44 6.47
CA CYS A 260 3.48 23.99 6.48
C CYS A 260 4.80 23.23 6.75
N GLY A 261 5.89 23.92 7.07
CA GLY A 261 7.15 23.34 7.53
C GLY A 261 8.07 22.85 6.42
N TYR A 262 8.00 23.46 5.25
CA TYR A 262 8.95 23.26 4.15
C TYR A 262 9.98 24.39 4.08
N SER A 263 11.21 24.07 3.67
CA SER A 263 12.31 25.05 3.59
C SER A 263 12.06 26.18 2.59
N ASP A 264 11.37 25.85 1.50
CA ASP A 264 11.16 26.73 0.37
C ASP A 264 9.98 26.27 -0.50
N GLN A 265 9.53 27.17 -1.39
CA GLN A 265 8.43 26.89 -2.31
C GLN A 265 8.70 25.71 -3.26
N PRO A 266 9.90 25.55 -3.87
CA PRO A 266 10.22 24.37 -4.67
C PRO A 266 10.07 23.05 -3.92
N ALA A 267 10.58 22.94 -2.69
CA ALA A 267 10.48 21.75 -1.86
C ALA A 267 9.02 21.42 -1.55
N PHE A 268 8.24 22.41 -1.11
CA PHE A 268 6.80 22.25 -0.91
C PHE A 268 6.10 21.81 -2.19
N SER A 269 6.34 22.49 -3.31
CA SER A 269 5.65 22.21 -4.58
C SER A 269 5.96 20.81 -5.11
N ARG A 270 7.20 20.33 -4.94
CA ARG A 270 7.59 18.95 -5.27
C ARG A 270 6.84 17.95 -4.39
N GLN A 271 6.86 18.13 -3.07
CA GLN A 271 6.18 17.21 -2.15
C GLN A 271 4.67 17.20 -2.37
N PHE A 272 4.07 18.38 -2.56
CA PHE A 272 2.64 18.53 -2.83
C PHE A 272 2.26 17.84 -4.14
N LYS A 273 3.02 18.08 -5.22
CA LYS A 273 2.76 17.41 -6.50
C LYS A 273 2.96 15.90 -6.44
N GLN A 274 3.96 15.43 -5.69
CA GLN A 274 4.22 14.00 -5.53
C GLN A 274 3.04 13.30 -4.86
N VAL A 275 2.41 13.94 -3.88
CA VAL A 275 1.36 13.33 -3.07
C VAL A 275 -0.04 13.58 -3.64
N VAL A 276 -0.31 14.77 -4.18
CA VAL A 276 -1.63 15.20 -4.68
C VAL A 276 -1.78 14.97 -6.18
N GLY A 277 -0.68 14.75 -6.91
CA GLY A 277 -0.64 14.67 -8.37
C GLY A 277 -0.72 16.03 -9.07
N LEU A 278 -1.23 17.07 -8.39
CA LEU A 278 -1.38 18.44 -8.88
C LEU A 278 -0.33 19.38 -8.30
N SER A 279 0.02 20.44 -9.03
CA SER A 279 0.78 21.54 -8.41
C SER A 279 -0.12 22.34 -7.44
N PRO A 280 0.44 23.01 -6.41
CA PRO A 280 -0.35 23.84 -5.49
C PRO A 280 -1.18 24.91 -6.19
N LYS A 281 -0.67 25.49 -7.30
CA LYS A 281 -1.37 26.49 -8.11
C LYS A 281 -2.61 25.89 -8.78
N VAL A 282 -2.45 24.76 -9.48
CA VAL A 282 -3.55 24.07 -10.16
C VAL A 282 -4.60 23.60 -9.16
N TYR A 283 -4.15 23.09 -8.00
CA TYR A 283 -5.05 22.69 -6.93
C TYR A 283 -5.91 23.86 -6.44
N ARG A 284 -5.30 25.03 -6.17
CA ARG A 284 -5.99 26.25 -5.75
C ARG A 284 -7.04 26.70 -6.77
N GLU A 285 -6.68 26.74 -8.05
CA GLU A 285 -7.59 27.13 -9.13
C GLU A 285 -8.81 26.21 -9.16
N LYS A 286 -8.59 24.89 -9.11
CA LYS A 286 -9.68 23.91 -9.07
C LYS A 286 -10.52 24.01 -7.80
N ALA A 287 -9.92 24.28 -6.64
CA ALA A 287 -10.64 24.40 -5.36
C ALA A 287 -11.55 25.64 -5.31
N LYS A 288 -11.12 26.77 -5.89
CA LYS A 288 -11.92 28.01 -5.91
C LYS A 288 -13.15 27.91 -6.81
N VAL A 289 -13.03 27.24 -7.96
CA VAL A 289 -14.17 26.99 -8.87
C VAL A 289 -15.30 26.22 -8.15
N GLN A 290 -14.97 25.41 -7.14
CA GLN A 290 -15.96 24.63 -6.38
C GLN A 290 -16.74 25.48 -5.35
N ILE A 291 -16.11 26.50 -4.77
CA ILE A 291 -16.79 27.45 -3.86
C ILE A 291 -17.76 28.33 -4.66
N SER A 292 -17.42 28.70 -5.90
CA SER A 292 -18.32 29.48 -6.77
C SER A 292 -19.48 28.68 -7.36
N GLU A 293 -19.28 27.39 -7.71
CA GLU A 293 -20.35 26.55 -8.26
C GLU A 293 -21.38 26.09 -7.21
N SER A 294 -20.96 25.93 -5.95
CA SER A 294 -21.87 25.62 -4.82
C SER A 294 -22.69 26.84 -4.39
N GLY A 295 -22.19 28.05 -4.59
CA GLY A 295 -22.92 29.30 -4.30
C GLY A 295 -23.99 29.72 -5.31
N ILE A 296 -24.16 28.99 -6.43
CA ILE A 296 -25.14 29.31 -7.50
C ILE A 296 -26.36 28.36 -7.47
N ARG A 297 -26.34 27.28 -6.68
CA ARG A 297 -27.48 26.34 -6.59
C ARG A 297 -28.55 26.68 -5.56
N ASP A 298 -28.41 27.78 -4.82
CA ASP A 298 -29.42 28.26 -3.86
C ASP A 298 -30.19 29.48 -4.39
N ARG A 299 -30.82 29.38 -5.57
CA ARG A 299 -31.99 30.19 -5.94
C ARG A 299 -32.90 29.34 -6.82
N HIS A 300 -34.18 29.30 -6.45
CA HIS A 300 -35.32 28.54 -6.99
C HIS A 300 -35.66 27.25 -6.23
N GLY A 301 -36.64 27.35 -5.34
CA GLY A 301 -37.39 26.18 -4.90
C GLY A 301 -38.16 26.23 -3.58
N ILE A 302 -38.75 27.38 -3.19
CA ILE A 302 -40.09 27.47 -2.56
C ILE A 302 -40.75 28.73 -3.11
#